data_AF-A0A8H7Q5J8-F1
#
_entry.id   AF-A0A8H7Q5J8-F1
#
_cell.length_a   1.000
_cell.length_b   1.000
_cell.length_c   1.000
_cell.angle_alpha   90.00
_cell.angle_beta   90.00
_cell.angle_gamma   90.00
#
_symmetry.space_group_name_H-M   'P 1'
#
loop_
_entity.id
_entity.type
_entity.pdbx_description
1 polymer ?
#
loop_
_entity_poly.entity_id
_entity_poly.type
_entity_poly.pdbx_seq_one_letter_code
_entity_poly.pdbx_strand_id
1 'polypeptide(L)'
;MATTFATSQSLLSLPLAQMSSVDKLLIRGIRSFDPENPNVIQFYSPLTLIVGANGSGKTTIIECLKYACTGDLPPNSKGGAFIHDTKVSC
;
A
#
# COMPACT_ATOMS: atom_id res chain seq x y z
N MET A 1 32.78 17.80 41.05
CA MET A 1 33.85 16.79 40.97
C MET A 1 33.16 15.44 41.11
N ALA A 2 33.05 14.55 40.13
CA ALA A 2 33.96 14.25 39.05
C ALA A 2 33.23 14.04 37.71
N THR A 3 33.88 14.56 36.67
CA THR A 3 33.72 14.28 35.25
C THR A 3 34.16 12.84 34.98
N THR A 4 33.41 12.04 34.22
CA THR A 4 33.99 10.92 33.44
C THR A 4 33.15 10.68 32.18
N PHE A 5 33.59 11.32 31.09
CA PHE A 5 33.65 10.82 29.72
C PHE A 5 32.80 9.57 29.39
N ALA A 6 31.60 9.78 28.84
CA ALA A 6 31.04 8.84 27.89
C ALA A 6 31.83 9.01 26.59
N THR A 7 32.82 8.14 26.42
CA THR A 7 33.62 8.03 25.20
C THR A 7 32.72 7.83 23.99
N SER A 8 33.08 8.54 22.92
CA SER A 8 32.76 8.23 21.53
C SER A 8 32.72 6.70 21.30
N GLN A 9 31.74 6.25 20.51
CA GLN A 9 31.50 4.87 20.02
C GLN A 9 30.47 4.02 20.80
N SER A 10 29.21 4.01 20.32
CA SER A 10 28.43 2.78 20.05
C SER A 10 27.02 3.07 19.45
N LEU A 11 26.91 3.98 18.48
CA LEU A 11 25.69 4.15 17.67
C LEU A 11 25.55 3.09 16.54
N LEU A 12 25.89 1.81 16.78
CA LEU A 12 25.94 0.76 15.73
C LEU A 12 25.34 -0.60 16.12
N SER A 13 24.28 -0.67 16.93
CA SER A 13 23.60 -1.97 17.14
C SER A 13 22.12 -1.94 17.51
N LEU A 14 21.37 -0.89 17.16
CA LEU A 14 19.93 -1.11 17.00
C LEU A 14 19.78 -2.09 15.82
N PRO A 15 19.12 -3.25 15.99
CA PRO A 15 18.93 -4.17 14.88
C PRO A 15 18.30 -3.36 13.75
N LEU A 16 18.95 -3.37 12.58
CA LEU A 16 18.51 -2.68 11.36
C LEU A 16 16.99 -2.67 11.36
N ALA A 17 16.39 -1.48 11.52
CA ALA A 17 14.95 -1.32 11.70
C ALA A 17 14.23 -2.28 10.75
N GLN A 18 13.61 -3.31 11.32
CA GLN A 18 13.01 -4.39 10.55
C GLN A 18 11.88 -3.75 9.75
N MET A 19 12.12 -3.46 8.47
CA MET A 19 11.11 -2.82 7.63
C MET A 19 9.93 -3.77 7.52
N SER A 20 8.74 -3.26 7.83
CA SER A 20 7.50 -3.97 7.54
C SER A 20 7.38 -4.15 6.03
N SER A 21 7.24 -5.40 5.59
CA SER A 21 7.00 -5.75 4.19
C SER A 21 5.53 -6.10 4.00
N VAL A 22 5.01 -5.76 2.82
CA VAL A 22 3.71 -6.26 2.35
C VAL A 22 4.01 -7.40 1.40
N ASP A 23 3.42 -8.58 1.62
CA ASP A 23 3.65 -9.76 0.77
C ASP A 23 2.61 -9.86 -0.34
N LYS A 24 1.33 -9.74 0.00
CA LYS A 24 0.21 -9.90 -0.93
C LYS A 24 -0.90 -8.90 -0.63
N LEU A 25 -1.53 -8.41 -1.69
CA LEU A 25 -2.75 -7.59 -1.63
C LEU A 25 -3.81 -8.23 -2.51
N LEU A 26 -4.97 -8.52 -1.91
CA LEU A 26 -6.14 -9.00 -2.62
C LEU A 26 -7.10 -7.82 -2.80
N ILE A 27 -7.49 -7.54 -4.05
CA ILE A 27 -8.42 -6.48 -4.42
C ILE A 27 -9.67 -7.13 -5.03
N ARG A 28 -10.85 -6.71 -4.56
CA ARG A 28 -12.15 -7.22 -5.02
C ARG A 28 -13.21 -6.14 -4.92
N GLY A 29 -13.99 -5.93 -5.98
CA GLY A 29 -15.14 -5.01 -5.96
C GLY A 29 -14.76 -3.54 -5.72
N ILE A 30 -13.57 -3.12 -6.14
CA ILE A 30 -13.07 -1.74 -5.99
C ILE A 30 -12.84 -1.15 -7.38
N ARG A 31 -13.53 -0.07 -7.72
CA ARG A 31 -13.46 0.63 -9.02
C ARG A 31 -13.46 -0.31 -10.23
N SER A 32 -12.33 -0.48 -10.92
CA SER A 32 -12.21 -1.30 -12.13
C SER A 32 -12.06 -2.79 -11.85
N PHE A 33 -11.99 -3.20 -10.58
CA PHE A 33 -11.87 -4.61 -10.19
C PHE A 33 -13.24 -5.22 -9.95
N ASP A 34 -13.52 -6.33 -10.65
CA ASP A 34 -14.78 -7.03 -10.54
C ASP A 34 -15.04 -7.55 -9.11
N PRO A 35 -16.31 -7.58 -8.67
CA PRO A 35 -16.70 -8.15 -7.39
C PRO A 35 -16.74 -9.69 -7.42
N GLU A 36 -16.74 -10.34 -8.58
CA GLU A 36 -16.74 -11.80 -8.69
C GLU A 36 -15.33 -12.38 -8.77
N ASN A 37 -14.41 -11.70 -9.45
CA ASN A 37 -13.05 -12.17 -9.67
C ASN A 37 -12.03 -11.40 -8.82
N PRO A 38 -11.57 -11.96 -7.68
CA PRO A 38 -10.56 -11.30 -6.86
C PRO A 38 -9.21 -11.26 -7.59
N ASN A 39 -8.57 -10.11 -7.58
CA ASN A 39 -7.23 -9.92 -8.15
C ASN A 39 -6.21 -9.92 -7.02
N VAL A 40 -5.24 -10.84 -7.09
CA VAL A 40 -4.16 -10.96 -6.10
C VAL A 40 -2.88 -10.40 -6.68
N ILE A 41 -2.30 -9.42 -6.00
CA ILE A 41 -1.04 -8.79 -6.35
C ILE A 41 0.00 -9.22 -5.33
N GLN A 42 1.07 -9.83 -5.81
CA GLN A 42 2.21 -10.22 -4.98
C GLN A 42 3.31 -9.18 -5.09
N PHE A 43 3.77 -8.69 -3.95
CA PHE A 43 4.87 -7.74 -3.87
C PHE A 43 6.18 -8.49 -3.69
N TYR A 44 7.20 -8.00 -4.38
CA TYR A 44 8.57 -8.49 -4.36
C TYR A 44 9.49 -7.39 -3.81
N SER A 45 10.49 -7.81 -3.04
CA SER A 45 11.55 -6.95 -2.50
C SER A 45 12.80 -7.06 -3.38
N PRO A 46 13.52 -5.96 -3.66
CA PRO A 46 13.28 -4.58 -3.17
C PRO A 46 12.34 -3.75 -4.05
N LEU A 47 11.91 -4.25 -5.22
CA LEU A 47 11.12 -3.50 -6.18
C LEU A 47 10.03 -4.38 -6.82
N THR A 48 8.82 -3.85 -6.87
CA THR A 48 7.70 -4.41 -7.64
C THR A 48 7.30 -3.41 -8.73
N LEU A 49 7.27 -3.85 -9.98
CA LEU A 49 6.89 -3.00 -11.10
C LEU A 49 5.44 -3.28 -11.53
N ILE A 50 4.60 -2.26 -11.47
CA ILE A 50 3.19 -2.35 -11.90
C ILE A 50 3.05 -1.62 -13.23
N VAL A 51 2.86 -2.37 -14.32
CA VAL A 51 2.66 -1.84 -15.68
C VAL A 51 1.28 -2.19 -16.20
N GLY A 52 0.78 -1.41 -17.16
CA GLY A 52 -0.52 -1.64 -17.78
C GLY A 52 -1.01 -0.43 -18.55
N ALA A 53 -2.04 -0.60 -19.39
CA ALA A 53 -2.66 0.48 -20.15
C ALA A 53 -3.30 1.56 -19.24
N ASN A 54 -3.59 2.73 -19.79
CA ASN A 54 -4.39 3.74 -19.08
C ASN A 54 -5.78 3.16 -18.77
N GLY A 55 -6.27 3.38 -17.55
CA GLY A 55 -7.53 2.78 -17.08
C GLY A 55 -7.41 1.36 -16.51
N SER A 56 -6.23 0.71 -16.55
CA SER A 56 -6.05 -0.66 -16.02
C SER A 56 -6.08 -0.78 -14.48
N GLY A 57 -6.45 0.28 -13.75
CA GLY A 57 -6.52 0.23 -12.29
C GLY A 57 -5.20 0.38 -11.52
N LYS A 58 -4.08 0.77 -12.14
CA LYS A 58 -2.78 0.98 -11.44
C LYS A 58 -2.87 1.87 -10.21
N THR A 59 -3.51 3.04 -10.36
CA THR A 59 -3.76 3.97 -9.26
C THR A 59 -4.64 3.34 -8.18
N THR A 60 -5.57 2.47 -8.58
CA THR A 60 -6.45 1.76 -7.63
C THR A 60 -5.67 0.83 -6.72
N ILE A 61 -4.61 0.19 -7.22
CA ILE A 61 -3.74 -0.67 -6.40
C ILE A 61 -3.09 0.12 -5.27
N ILE A 62 -2.51 1.29 -5.58
CA ILE A 62 -1.85 2.14 -4.57
C ILE A 62 -2.86 2.72 -3.58
N GLU A 63 -4.05 3.08 -4.05
CA GLU A 63 -5.12 3.56 -3.17
C GLU A 63 -5.66 2.46 -2.25
N CYS A 64 -5.75 1.21 -2.72
CA CYS A 64 -6.09 0.06 -1.88
C CYS A 64 -5.02 -0.19 -0.82
N LEU A 65 -3.74 -0.05 -1.16
CA LEU A 65 -2.65 -0.13 -0.19
C LEU A 65 -2.78 0.96 0.88
N LYS A 66 -3.04 2.20 0.47
CA LYS A 66 -3.26 3.30 1.42
C LYS A 66 -4.43 3.00 2.34
N TYR A 67 -5.56 2.58 1.78
CA TYR A 67 -6.76 2.22 2.55
C TYR A 67 -6.49 1.06 3.52
N ALA A 68 -5.76 0.02 3.10
CA ALA A 68 -5.42 -1.10 3.96
C ALA A 68 -4.51 -0.70 5.14
N CYS A 69 -3.61 0.27 4.93
CA CYS A 69 -2.65 0.70 5.95
C CYS A 69 -3.19 1.81 6.86
N THR A 70 -4.03 2.72 6.36
CA THR A 70 -4.49 3.90 7.12
C THR A 70 -5.99 3.90 7.42
N GLY A 71 -6.79 3.10 6.70
CA GLY A 71 -8.25 3.14 6.76
C GLY A 71 -8.87 4.36 6.06
N ASP A 72 -8.06 5.27 5.51
CA ASP A 72 -8.56 6.48 4.87
C ASP A 72 -8.97 6.23 3.42
N LEU A 73 -10.14 6.73 3.07
CA LEU A 73 -10.62 6.71 1.70
C LEU A 73 -9.86 7.72 0.82
N PRO A 74 -9.75 7.48 -0.49
CA PRO A 74 -9.16 8.44 -1.42
C PRO A 74 -9.89 9.79 -1.40
N PRO A 75 -9.20 10.92 -1.70
CA PRO A 75 -9.75 12.27 -1.57
C PRO A 75 -10.97 12.59 -2.46
N ASN A 76 -11.41 11.67 -3.33
CA ASN A 76 -12.62 11.81 -4.16
C ASN A 76 -13.66 10.70 -3.92
N SER A 77 -13.55 9.92 -2.85
CA SER A 77 -14.42 8.77 -2.57
C SER A 77 -15.56 9.04 -1.58
N LYS A 78 -15.79 10.30 -1.19
CA LYS A 78 -16.81 10.71 -0.20
C LYS A 78 -18.28 10.47 -0.61
N GLY A 79 -18.54 9.75 -1.69
CA GLY A 79 -19.88 9.48 -2.23
C GLY A 79 -20.08 8.10 -2.88
N GLY A 80 -19.32 7.07 -2.47
CA GLY A 80 -19.51 5.70 -2.96
C GLY A 80 -18.65 5.28 -4.16
N ALA A 81 -17.85 6.19 -4.73
CA ALA A 81 -17.03 5.96 -5.92
C ALA A 81 -15.82 5.00 -5.75
N PHE A 82 -15.61 4.43 -4.55
CA PHE A 82 -14.56 3.44 -4.32
C PHE A 82 -15.04 2.01 -4.57
N ILE A 83 -16.32 1.74 -4.33
CA ILE A 83 -16.93 0.43 -4.57
C ILE A 83 -17.25 0.33 -6.07
N HIS A 84 -16.96 -0.81 -6.66
CA HIS A 84 -17.37 -1.12 -8.02
C HIS A 84 -18.91 -1.10 -8.08
N ASP A 85 -19.48 -0.07 -8.70
CA ASP A 85 -20.91 0.05 -8.96
C ASP A 85 -21.18 -0.26 -10.45
N THR A 86 -21.85 -1.38 -10.72
CA THR A 86 -22.19 -1.84 -12.08
C THR A 86 -23.22 -0.95 -12.79
N LYS A 87 -23.66 0.17 -12.18
CA LYS A 87 -24.65 1.10 -12.76
C LYS A 87 -24.13 2.11 -13.78
N VAL A 88 -22.82 2.19 -14.03
CA VAL A 88 -22.26 3.02 -15.12
C VAL A 88 -21.81 2.13 -16.28
N SER A 89 -22.79 1.45 -16.88
CA SER A 89 -22.69 1.01 -18.27
C SER A 89 -22.97 2.22 -19.16
N CYS A 90 -21.92 2.82 -19.71
CA CYS A 90 -21.96 3.74 -20.84
C CYS A 90 -20.97 3.27 -21.90
#